data_AF-A0A645EZJ3-F1
#
_entry.id   AF-A0A645EZJ3-F1
#
_cell.length_a   1.000
_cell.length_b   1.000
_cell.length_c   1.000
_cell.angle_alpha   90.00
_cell.angle_beta   90.00
_cell.angle_gamma   90.00
#
_symmetry.space_group_name_H-M   'P 1'
#
loop_
_entity.id
_entity.type
_entity.pdbx_description
1 polymer ?
#
loop_
_entity_poly.entity_id
_entity_poly.type
_entity_poly.pdbx_seq_one_letter_code
_entity_poly.pdbx_strand_id
1 'polypeptide(L)'
;MKKTILLLTTFLLINFISSCGDDEIENVKKDWIFTVTTVVSVQPEMEGYPMTVVQTVEMDEVTEAEANKYIKDNSGTATVAMGEMTMTTTITITKEEKP
;
A
#
# COMPACT_ATOMS: atom_id res chain seq x y z
N MET A 1 24.51 -16.26 -27.37
CA MET A 1 23.63 -15.07 -27.14
C MET A 1 23.62 -14.65 -25.67
N LYS A 2 24.79 -14.49 -25.01
CA LYS A 2 24.91 -14.06 -23.60
C LYS A 2 25.67 -12.74 -23.42
N LYS A 3 26.16 -12.15 -24.52
CA LYS A 3 26.95 -10.91 -24.49
C LYS A 3 26.15 -9.65 -24.81
N THR A 4 24.93 -9.79 -25.34
CA THR A 4 24.05 -8.66 -25.68
C THR A 4 23.19 -8.19 -24.49
N ILE A 5 22.87 -9.09 -23.56
CA ILE A 5 22.03 -8.77 -22.39
C ILE A 5 22.79 -7.91 -21.37
N LEU A 6 24.10 -8.08 -21.25
CA LEU A 6 24.91 -7.33 -20.30
C LEU A 6 24.99 -5.83 -20.64
N LEU A 7 24.92 -5.48 -21.93
CA LEU A 7 24.97 -4.10 -22.41
C LEU A 7 23.62 -3.36 -22.23
N LEU A 8 22.49 -4.07 -22.30
CA LEU A 8 21.18 -3.47 -22.02
C LEU A 8 21.02 -3.14 -20.53
N THR A 9 21.64 -3.92 -19.64
CA THR A 9 21.63 -3.64 -18.20
C THR A 9 22.55 -2.50 -17.79
N THR A 10 23.60 -2.18 -18.56
CA THR A 10 24.50 -1.04 -18.23
C THR A 10 24.02 0.29 -18.81
N PHE A 11 23.31 0.31 -19.93
CA PHE A 11 22.81 1.56 -20.53
C PHE A 11 21.57 2.13 -19.83
N LEU A 12 20.82 1.30 -19.11
CA LEU A 12 19.72 1.73 -18.24
C LEU A 12 20.20 2.35 -16.91
N LEU A 13 21.49 2.26 -16.59
CA LEU A 13 22.07 2.76 -15.32
C LEU A 13 22.68 4.17 -15.40
N ILE A 14 22.67 4.84 -16.57
CA ILE A 14 23.46 6.07 -16.78
C ILE A 14 22.62 7.35 -16.99
N ASN A 15 21.28 7.27 -17.02
CA ASN A 15 20.44 8.47 -17.25
C ASN A 15 19.81 9.12 -16.00
N PHE A 16 20.22 8.76 -14.78
CA PHE A 16 19.66 9.35 -13.54
C PHE A 16 20.66 10.18 -12.72
N ILE A 17 21.69 10.74 -13.36
CA ILE A 17 22.53 11.78 -12.74
C ILE A 17 22.21 13.12 -13.40
N SER A 18 21.04 13.68 -13.08
CA SER A 18 20.72 15.13 -13.11
C SER A 18 19.23 15.37 -12.83
N SER A 19 18.83 15.20 -11.57
CA SER A 19 17.76 15.98 -10.96
C SER A 19 18.12 16.19 -9.50
N CYS A 20 19.08 17.09 -9.28
CA CYS A 20 19.42 17.60 -7.96
C CYS A 20 18.20 18.39 -7.46
N GLY A 21 17.37 17.79 -6.60
CA GLY A 21 16.21 18.49 -6.04
C GLY A 21 15.31 17.71 -5.09
N ASP A 22 15.02 16.42 -5.33
CA ASP A 22 13.92 15.74 -4.60
C ASP A 22 14.27 14.38 -3.94
N ASP A 23 15.39 13.73 -4.30
CA ASP A 23 15.73 12.38 -3.82
C ASP A 23 16.18 12.31 -2.33
N GLU A 24 16.51 13.44 -1.70
CA GLU A 24 16.86 13.47 -0.27
C GLU A 24 15.62 13.43 0.63
N ILE A 25 14.46 13.93 0.17
CA ILE A 25 13.22 13.95 0.97
C ILE A 25 12.62 12.54 1.06
N GLU A 26 12.74 11.73 0.00
CA GLU A 26 12.20 10.35 -0.02
C GLU A 26 12.94 9.38 0.93
N ASN A 27 14.17 9.71 1.34
CA ASN A 27 14.97 8.86 2.23
C ASN A 27 14.90 9.28 3.71
N VAL A 28 14.13 10.31 4.05
CA VAL A 28 13.91 10.69 5.46
C VAL A 28 13.00 9.66 6.11
N LYS A 29 13.56 8.95 7.09
CA LYS A 29 12.83 8.01 7.93
C LYS A 29 12.00 8.74 8.97
N LYS A 30 10.77 8.30 9.14
CA LYS A 30 9.79 8.88 10.07
C LYS A 30 9.03 7.78 10.79
N ASP A 31 8.39 8.14 11.88
CA ASP A 31 7.49 7.26 12.59
C ASP A 31 6.06 7.55 12.12
N TRP A 32 5.32 6.51 11.78
CA TRP A 32 4.00 6.60 11.18
C TRP A 32 2.96 5.87 12.00
N ILE A 33 1.78 6.48 12.06
CA ILE A 33 0.57 5.87 12.60
C ILE A 33 -0.36 5.59 11.42
N PHE A 34 -0.62 4.32 11.14
CA PHE A 34 -1.57 3.89 10.12
C PHE A 34 -2.92 3.57 10.74
N THR A 35 -4.00 4.10 10.15
CA THR A 35 -5.36 3.70 10.50
C THR A 35 -5.91 2.79 9.41
N VAL A 36 -6.17 1.54 9.77
CA VAL A 36 -6.72 0.50 8.88
C VAL A 36 -8.21 0.37 9.17
N THR A 37 -9.04 0.75 8.20
CA THR A 37 -10.50 0.57 8.25
C THR A 37 -10.88 -0.57 7.34
N THR A 38 -11.47 -1.62 7.89
CA THR A 38 -11.99 -2.76 7.15
C THR A 38 -13.52 -2.76 7.22
N VAL A 39 -14.18 -2.75 6.07
CA VAL A 39 -15.63 -2.87 5.94
C VAL A 39 -15.95 -4.19 5.25
N VAL A 40 -16.81 -5.00 5.87
CA VAL A 40 -17.31 -6.25 5.29
C VAL A 40 -18.80 -6.10 5.03
N SER A 41 -19.24 -6.30 3.79
CA SER A 41 -20.65 -6.32 3.40
C SER A 41 -21.01 -7.68 2.78
N VAL A 42 -22.27 -8.06 2.90
CA VAL A 42 -22.80 -9.32 2.35
C VAL A 42 -24.04 -9.01 1.51
N GLN A 43 -24.21 -9.72 0.39
CA GLN A 43 -25.44 -9.73 -0.39
C GLN A 43 -25.97 -11.17 -0.54
N PRO A 44 -27.30 -11.41 -0.41
CA PRO A 44 -28.31 -10.43 0.00
C PRO A 44 -28.07 -9.89 1.42
N GLU A 45 -28.67 -8.74 1.72
CA GLU A 45 -28.48 -8.07 3.00
C GLU A 45 -28.84 -8.99 4.17
N MET A 46 -28.01 -8.95 5.20
CA MET A 46 -28.14 -9.80 6.37
C MET A 46 -27.92 -8.95 7.62
N GLU A 47 -28.70 -9.21 8.66
CA GLU A 47 -28.60 -8.52 9.94
C GLU A 47 -27.16 -8.62 10.49
N GLY A 48 -26.65 -7.49 11.01
CA GLY A 48 -25.26 -7.39 11.50
C GLY A 48 -24.23 -7.03 10.42
N TYR A 49 -24.64 -6.88 9.15
CA TYR A 49 -23.80 -6.38 8.06
C TYR A 49 -24.36 -5.09 7.45
N PRO A 50 -23.51 -4.16 6.96
CA PRO A 50 -22.06 -4.25 6.95
C PRO A 50 -21.44 -4.09 8.34
N MET A 51 -20.31 -4.77 8.56
CA MET A 51 -19.49 -4.65 9.76
C MET A 51 -18.26 -3.80 9.45
N THR A 52 -17.93 -2.88 10.34
CA THR A 52 -16.73 -2.05 10.24
C THR A 52 -15.79 -2.31 11.41
N VAL A 53 -14.52 -2.57 11.12
CA VAL A 53 -13.45 -2.71 12.10
C VAL A 53 -12.38 -1.64 11.82
N VAL A 54 -11.97 -0.92 12.85
CA VAL A 54 -10.92 0.10 12.77
C VAL A 54 -9.76 -0.33 13.66
N GLN A 55 -8.55 -0.32 13.13
CA GLN A 55 -7.32 -0.66 13.83
C GLN A 55 -6.25 0.40 13.59
N THR A 56 -5.39 0.60 14.57
CA THR A 56 -4.23 1.49 14.47
C THR A 56 -2.96 0.65 14.51
N VAL A 57 -2.04 0.92 13.60
CA VAL A 57 -0.73 0.26 13.50
C VAL A 57 0.35 1.32 13.50
N GLU A 58 1.29 1.23 14.43
CA GLU A 58 2.46 2.10 14.45
C GLU A 58 3.64 1.42 13.74
N MET A 59 4.37 2.17 12.90
CA MET A 59 5.62 1.72 12.30
C MET A 59 6.65 2.84 12.40
N ASP A 60 7.77 2.53 13.04
CA ASP A 60 8.86 3.48 13.27
C ASP A 60 9.95 3.36 12.19
N GLU A 61 10.69 4.45 11.97
CA GLU A 61 11.82 4.52 11.03
C GLU A 61 11.53 4.12 9.57
N VAL A 62 10.31 4.38 9.08
CA VAL A 62 9.86 4.04 7.72
C VAL A 62 9.91 5.29 6.83
N THR A 63 10.43 5.13 5.61
CA THR A 63 10.43 6.23 4.63
C THR A 63 9.02 6.53 4.12
N GLU A 64 8.81 7.75 3.60
CA GLU A 64 7.55 8.15 2.95
C GLU A 64 7.13 7.16 1.85
N ALA A 65 8.10 6.71 1.05
CA ALA A 65 7.89 5.77 -0.06
C ALA A 65 7.49 4.36 0.43
N GLU A 66 8.14 3.84 1.47
CA GLU A 66 7.80 2.55 2.08
C GLU A 66 6.41 2.59 2.74
N ALA A 67 6.08 3.69 3.42
CA ALA A 67 4.75 3.90 4.01
C ALA A 67 3.65 3.94 2.93
N ASN A 68 3.90 4.63 1.81
CA ASN A 68 2.97 4.68 0.69
C ASN A 68 2.85 3.32 -0.02
N LYS A 69 3.96 2.57 -0.11
CA LYS A 69 3.94 1.20 -0.61
C LYS A 69 3.11 0.28 0.28
N TYR A 70 3.22 0.38 1.60
CA TYR A 70 2.38 -0.37 2.54
C TYR A 70 0.89 -0.10 2.31
N ILE A 71 0.49 1.18 2.20
CA ILE A 71 -0.91 1.55 1.90
C ILE A 71 -1.36 0.92 0.59
N LYS A 72 -0.56 1.05 -0.47
CA LYS A 72 -0.90 0.55 -1.81
C LYS A 72 -1.04 -0.97 -1.84
N ASP A 73 -0.16 -1.69 -1.16
CA ASP A 73 -0.14 -3.15 -1.20
C ASP A 73 -1.27 -3.78 -0.35
N ASN A 74 -1.77 -3.06 0.67
CA ASN A 74 -2.73 -3.60 1.64
C ASN A 74 -4.12 -2.97 1.57
N SER A 75 -4.29 -1.82 0.92
CA SER A 75 -5.62 -1.24 0.65
C SER A 75 -6.23 -1.89 -0.58
N GLY A 76 -7.56 -2.01 -0.59
CA GLY A 76 -8.26 -2.51 -1.76
C GLY A 76 -9.63 -3.08 -1.43
N THR A 77 -10.28 -3.59 -2.47
CA THR A 77 -11.57 -4.26 -2.36
C THR A 77 -11.48 -5.65 -2.96
N ALA A 78 -11.98 -6.64 -2.24
CA ALA A 78 -12.09 -8.01 -2.70
C ALA A 78 -13.53 -8.49 -2.52
N THR A 79 -14.06 -9.18 -3.53
CA THR A 79 -15.39 -9.78 -3.49
C THR A 79 -15.28 -11.27 -3.75
N VAL A 80 -15.93 -12.07 -2.91
CA VAL A 80 -15.95 -13.54 -3.02
C VAL A 80 -17.39 -14.02 -3.04
N ALA A 81 -17.70 -14.95 -3.95
CA ALA A 81 -18.98 -15.64 -3.97
C ALA A 81 -18.94 -16.85 -3.01
N MET A 82 -19.97 -16.99 -2.17
CA MET A 82 -20.14 -18.06 -1.20
C MET A 82 -21.50 -18.72 -1.41
N GLY A 83 -21.62 -19.51 -2.48
CA GLY A 83 -22.91 -20.06 -2.92
C GLY A 83 -23.76 -18.98 -3.61
N GLU A 84 -24.98 -18.77 -3.11
CA GLU A 84 -25.89 -17.71 -3.61
C GLU A 84 -25.60 -16.33 -3.00
N MET A 85 -24.62 -16.24 -2.10
CA MET A 85 -24.24 -15.00 -1.44
C MET A 85 -22.94 -14.44 -2.02
N THR A 86 -22.75 -13.12 -1.91
CA THR A 86 -21.46 -12.47 -2.14
C THR A 86 -21.02 -11.74 -0.89
N MET A 87 -19.74 -11.85 -0.55
CA MET A 87 -19.11 -11.08 0.52
C MET A 87 -18.11 -10.13 -0.10
N THR A 88 -18.20 -8.84 0.21
CA THR A 88 -17.25 -7.83 -0.21
C THR A 88 -16.52 -7.28 0.99
N THR A 89 -15.19 -7.30 0.95
CA THR A 89 -14.31 -6.71 1.95
C THR A 89 -13.57 -5.54 1.33
N THR A 90 -13.70 -4.37 1.94
CA THR A 90 -12.96 -3.17 1.55
C THR A 90 -12.03 -2.78 2.70
N ILE A 91 -10.75 -2.64 2.39
CA ILE A 91 -9.72 -2.19 3.31
C ILE A 91 -9.24 -0.83 2.82
N THR A 92 -9.35 0.17 3.68
CA THR A 92 -8.83 1.52 3.47
C THR A 92 -7.78 1.80 4.53
N ILE A 93 -6.60 2.24 4.12
CA ILE A 93 -5.52 2.60 5.02
C ILE A 93 -5.18 4.07 4.83
N THR A 94 -5.16 4.82 5.93
CA THR A 94 -4.60 6.18 5.98
C THR A 94 -3.35 6.18 6.86
N LYS A 95 -2.51 7.20 6.72
CA LYS A 95 -1.32 7.40 7.56
C LYS A 95 -1.25 8.83 8.07
N GLU A 96 -0.66 8.98 9.24
CA GLU A 96 -0.28 10.25 9.84
C GLU A 96 1.15 10.13 10.41
N GLU A 97 1.94 11.18 10.29
CA GLU A 97 3.26 11.24 10.92
C GLU A 97 3.07 11.35 12.44
N LYS A 98 3.80 10.52 13.18
CA LYS A 98 3.78 10.55 14.65
C LYS A 98 4.38 11.89 15.12
N PRO A 99 3.70 12.60 16.04
CA PRO A 99 4.13 13.93 16.48
C PRO A 99 5.44 13.92 17.29
#